data_AF-A0A3M2FYE8-F1
#
_entry.id   AF-A0A3M2FYE8-F1
#
_cell.length_a   1.000
_cell.length_b   1.000
_cell.length_c   1.000
_cell.angle_alpha   90.00
_cell.angle_beta   90.00
_cell.angle_gamma   90.00
#
_symmetry.space_group_name_H-M   'P 1'
#
loop_
_entity.id
_entity.type
_entity.pdbx_description
1 polymer ?
#
loop_
_entity_poly.entity_id
_entity_poly.type
_entity_poly.pdbx_seq_one_letter_code
_entity_poly.pdbx_strand_id
1 'polypeptide(L)'
;MAGHAAHQARWLRDEQGVTDVALLLDPEQRLRRAVDLGRLGYLRMLSPASIRRYLAAFGSGQRPGRIVEGHDLRPGVVLMDPAGRAVRVWRGRSLGDYPPVDEVLAELAARAGRA
;
A
#
# COMPACT_ATOMS: atom_id res chain seq x y z
N MET A 1 -8.17 -5.56 16.20
CA MET A 1 -7.87 -6.09 14.85
C MET A 1 -6.42 -5.77 14.44
N ALA A 2 -5.41 -6.36 15.08
CA ALA A 2 -3.98 -6.10 14.80
C ALA A 2 -3.22 -7.30 14.22
N GLY A 3 -3.84 -8.49 14.16
CA GLY A 3 -3.15 -9.74 13.84
C GLY A 3 -2.54 -9.79 12.44
N HIS A 4 -3.27 -9.39 11.39
CA HIS A 4 -2.80 -9.48 10.01
C HIS A 4 -1.70 -8.47 9.69
N ALA A 5 -1.90 -7.19 10.03
CA ALA A 5 -0.90 -6.15 9.75
C ALA A 5 0.41 -6.42 10.51
N ALA A 6 0.32 -6.90 11.76
CA ALA A 6 1.50 -7.31 12.52
C ALA A 6 2.19 -8.54 11.92
N HIS A 7 1.43 -9.52 11.43
CA HIS A 7 1.98 -10.67 10.71
C HIS A 7 2.69 -10.24 9.42
N GLN A 8 2.08 -9.37 8.62
CA GLN A 8 2.68 -8.86 7.39
C GLN A 8 3.95 -8.06 7.66
N ALA A 9 3.95 -7.17 8.66
CA ALA A 9 5.15 -6.44 9.05
C ALA A 9 6.28 -7.38 9.50
N ARG A 10 5.94 -8.44 10.25
CA ARG A 10 6.91 -9.47 10.65
C ARG A 10 7.47 -10.22 9.45
N TRP A 11 6.61 -10.67 8.55
CA TRP A 11 7.03 -11.37 7.32
C TRP A 11 7.93 -10.49 6.43
N LEU A 12 7.59 -9.21 6.24
CA LEU A 12 8.43 -8.27 5.48
C LEU A 12 9.82 -8.10 6.11
N ARG A 13 9.89 -8.00 7.43
CA ARG A 13 11.17 -7.83 8.12
C ARG A 13 11.99 -9.12 8.14
N ASP A 14 11.38 -10.22 8.60
CA ASP A 14 12.10 -11.44 8.97
C ASP A 14 12.35 -12.33 7.75
N GLU A 15 11.43 -12.38 6.78
CA GLU A 15 11.49 -13.27 5.61
C GLU A 15 11.89 -12.54 4.32
N GLN A 16 11.57 -11.25 4.19
CA GLN A 16 11.92 -10.45 3.00
C GLN A 16 13.11 -9.51 3.23
N GLY A 17 13.67 -9.49 4.46
CA GLY A 17 14.86 -8.70 4.79
C GLY A 17 14.66 -7.19 4.70
N VAL A 18 13.43 -6.69 4.82
CA VAL A 18 13.15 -5.25 4.76
C VAL A 18 13.63 -4.58 6.06
N THR A 19 14.79 -3.92 6.00
CA THR A 19 15.42 -3.23 7.15
C THR A 19 15.52 -1.72 6.99
N ASP A 20 15.54 -1.22 5.74
CA ASP A 20 15.87 0.18 5.45
C ASP A 20 14.66 1.13 5.55
N VAL A 21 13.47 0.58 5.84
CA VAL A 21 12.24 1.35 6.00
C VAL A 21 11.52 0.95 7.28
N ALA A 22 10.97 1.95 7.99
CA ALA A 22 10.19 1.72 9.19
C ALA A 22 8.84 1.07 8.85
N LEU A 23 8.58 -0.11 9.43
CA LEU A 23 7.31 -0.83 9.32
C LEU A 23 6.42 -0.47 10.52
N LEU A 24 5.52 0.49 10.32
CA LEU A 24 4.61 0.98 11.36
C LEU A 24 3.20 0.39 11.20
N LEU A 25 2.51 0.15 12.31
CA LEU A 25 1.13 -0.33 12.33
C LEU A 25 0.16 0.82 12.63
N ASP A 26 -0.98 0.86 11.94
CA ASP A 26 -2.09 1.81 12.21
C ASP A 26 -3.32 1.08 12.77
N PRO A 27 -3.25 0.56 14.02
CA PRO A 27 -4.30 -0.29 14.58
C PRO A 27 -5.64 0.45 14.74
N GLU A 28 -5.59 1.77 14.93
CA GLU A 28 -6.75 2.64 15.15
C GLU A 28 -7.21 3.35 13.87
N GLN A 29 -6.57 3.05 12.74
CA GLN A 29 -6.88 3.64 11.43
C GLN A 29 -6.86 5.17 11.45
N ARG A 30 -6.00 5.78 12.27
CA ARG A 30 -5.92 7.25 12.43
C ARG A 30 -5.22 7.87 11.23
N LEU A 31 -4.07 7.32 10.85
CA LEU A 31 -3.31 7.79 9.70
C LEU A 31 -4.15 7.65 8.43
N ARG A 32 -4.76 6.47 8.23
CA ARG A 32 -5.60 6.21 7.06
C ARG A 32 -6.75 7.20 6.91
N ARG A 33 -7.43 7.54 8.03
CA ARG A 33 -8.50 8.55 8.04
C ARG A 33 -7.95 9.94 7.75
N ALA A 34 -6.82 10.31 8.35
CA ALA A 34 -6.21 11.63 8.17
C ALA A 34 -5.80 11.89 6.71
N VAL A 35 -5.37 10.87 5.98
CA VAL A 35 -4.96 11.00 4.56
C VAL A 35 -6.09 10.66 3.56
N ASP A 36 -7.31 10.43 4.05
CA ASP A 36 -8.49 10.10 3.25
C ASP A 36 -8.25 8.96 2.23
N LEU A 37 -7.58 7.89 2.66
CA LEU A 37 -7.32 6.72 1.80
C LEU A 37 -8.61 5.98 1.41
N GLY A 38 -9.67 6.08 2.21
CA GLY A 38 -10.98 5.47 1.94
C GLY A 38 -10.97 3.93 1.90
N ARG A 39 -12.13 3.33 1.62
CA ARG A 39 -12.33 1.88 1.46
C ARG A 39 -12.41 1.48 -0.03
N LEU A 40 -12.07 0.23 -0.33
CA LEU A 40 -12.42 -0.44 -1.58
C LEU A 40 -13.85 -0.94 -1.47
N GLY A 41 -14.69 -0.61 -2.45
CA GLY A 41 -16.01 -1.26 -2.57
C GLY A 41 -15.85 -2.71 -3.00
N TYR A 42 -16.60 -3.62 -2.39
CA TYR A 42 -16.57 -5.07 -2.63
C TYR A 42 -16.55 -5.45 -4.13
N LEU A 43 -17.31 -4.74 -4.97
CA LEU A 43 -17.40 -4.99 -6.41
C LEU A 43 -16.09 -4.72 -7.18
N ARG A 44 -15.19 -3.85 -6.67
CA ARG A 44 -13.90 -3.57 -7.33
C ARG A 44 -12.83 -4.62 -7.03
N MET A 45 -12.99 -5.39 -5.95
CA MET A 45 -12.08 -6.48 -5.63
C MET A 45 -12.14 -7.60 -6.68
N LEU A 46 -13.32 -7.85 -7.24
CA LEU A 46 -13.58 -8.87 -8.27
C LEU A 46 -13.40 -8.34 -9.71
N SER A 47 -12.78 -7.18 -9.90
CA SER A 47 -12.59 -6.65 -11.26
C SER A 47 -11.68 -7.59 -12.08
N PRO A 48 -11.93 -7.74 -13.41
CA PRO A 48 -11.07 -8.53 -14.29
C PRO A 48 -9.60 -8.10 -14.25
N ALA A 49 -9.34 -6.82 -13.99
CA ALA A 49 -7.99 -6.27 -13.81
C ALA A 49 -7.31 -6.78 -12.54
N SER A 50 -8.04 -6.88 -11.43
CA SER A 50 -7.55 -7.47 -10.16
C SER A 50 -7.17 -8.94 -10.35
N ILE A 51 -8.02 -9.70 -11.04
CA ILE A 51 -7.78 -11.12 -11.35
C ILE A 51 -6.55 -11.28 -12.22
N ARG A 52 -6.42 -10.49 -13.28
CA ARG A 52 -5.27 -10.54 -14.19
C ARG A 52 -3.95 -10.17 -13.48
N ARG A 53 -3.95 -9.18 -12.59
CA ARG A 53 -2.77 -8.84 -11.76
C ARG A 53 -2.43 -9.96 -10.78
N TYR A 54 -3.44 -10.58 -10.16
CA TYR A 54 -3.23 -11.72 -9.27
C TYR A 54 -2.64 -12.93 -10.01
N LEU A 55 -3.16 -13.24 -11.20
CA LEU A 55 -2.63 -14.31 -12.06
C LEU A 55 -1.20 -14.01 -12.55
N ALA A 56 -0.89 -12.76 -12.91
CA ALA A 56 0.46 -12.36 -13.28
C ALA A 56 1.45 -12.50 -12.11
N ALA A 57 1.04 -12.17 -10.88
CA ALA A 57 1.86 -12.38 -9.69
C ALA A 57 2.11 -13.88 -9.44
N PHE A 58 1.10 -14.73 -9.64
CA PHE A 58 1.21 -16.19 -9.52
C PHE A 58 2.22 -16.79 -10.53
N GLY A 59 2.28 -16.24 -11.74
CA GLY A 59 3.25 -16.63 -12.77
C GLY A 59 4.70 -16.23 -12.46
N SER A 60 4.92 -15.28 -11.55
CA SER A 60 6.26 -14.79 -11.16
C SER A 60 6.91 -15.56 -10.00
N GLY A 61 6.31 -16.69 -9.58
CA GLY A 61 6.82 -17.51 -8.47
C GLY A 61 6.53 -16.95 -7.08
N GLN A 62 5.93 -15.76 -6.98
CA GLN A 62 5.42 -15.22 -5.74
C GLN A 62 4.14 -15.98 -5.37
N ARG A 63 4.17 -16.77 -4.29
CA ARG A 63 2.97 -17.39 -3.71
C ARG A 63 2.25 -16.34 -2.87
N PRO A 64 1.13 -15.76 -3.32
CA PRO A 64 0.39 -14.81 -2.51
C PRO A 64 -0.12 -15.58 -1.28
N GLY A 65 0.21 -15.10 -0.09
CA GLY A 65 -0.31 -15.68 1.15
C GLY A 65 -1.84 -15.72 1.15
N ARG A 66 -2.41 -16.57 2.01
CA ARG A 66 -3.87 -16.72 2.16
C ARG A 66 -4.50 -15.34 2.37
N ILE A 67 -5.51 -15.03 1.56
CA ILE A 67 -6.35 -13.84 1.68
C ILE A 67 -7.16 -14.00 2.98
N VAL A 68 -6.68 -13.41 4.08
CA VAL A 68 -7.35 -13.38 5.40
C VAL A 68 -7.78 -11.96 5.76
N GLU A 69 -9.04 -11.81 6.15
CA GLU A 69 -9.82 -10.61 6.55
C GLU A 69 -9.15 -9.21 6.60
N GLY A 70 -9.87 -8.19 6.10
CA GLY A 70 -9.41 -6.79 6.03
C GLY A 70 -9.12 -6.28 4.62
N HIS A 71 -9.62 -6.98 3.60
CA HIS A 71 -9.32 -6.71 2.19
C HIS A 71 -10.01 -5.48 1.59
N ASP A 72 -10.93 -4.87 2.33
CA ASP A 72 -11.60 -3.63 1.93
C ASP A 72 -10.73 -2.38 2.17
N LEU A 73 -9.55 -2.54 2.77
CA LEU A 73 -8.58 -1.48 2.91
C LEU A 73 -7.97 -1.15 1.55
N ARG A 74 -8.12 0.11 1.13
CA ARG A 74 -7.60 0.58 -0.14
C ARG A 74 -6.07 0.66 -0.08
N PRO A 75 -5.34 0.02 -1.01
CA PRO A 75 -3.90 0.25 -1.13
C PRO A 75 -3.64 1.67 -1.60
N GLY A 76 -2.50 2.23 -1.22
CA GLY A 76 -2.12 3.54 -1.70
C GLY A 76 -0.75 3.97 -1.23
N VAL A 77 -0.31 5.09 -1.77
CA VAL A 77 0.95 5.76 -1.46
C VAL A 77 0.63 7.19 -1.08
N VAL A 78 1.27 7.71 -0.03
CA VAL A 78 1.13 9.10 0.41
C VAL A 78 2.52 9.71 0.48
N LEU A 79 2.70 10.87 -0.15
CA LEU A 79 3.84 11.74 0.13
C LEU A 79 3.40 12.77 1.16
N MET A 80 4.24 12.99 2.15
CA MET A 80 4.06 14.02 3.17
C MET A 80 5.20 15.03 3.09
N ASP A 81 4.91 16.30 3.41
CA ASP A 81 5.94 17.30 3.63
C ASP A 81 6.59 17.13 5.02
N PRO A 82 7.69 17.86 5.33
CA PRO A 82 8.32 17.80 6.65
C PRO A 82 7.42 18.25 7.81
N ALA A 83 6.33 18.97 7.53
CA ALA A 83 5.32 19.36 8.52
C ALA A 83 4.25 18.26 8.73
N GLY A 84 4.38 17.10 8.05
CA GLY A 84 3.47 15.97 8.17
C GLY A 84 2.18 16.12 7.35
N ARG A 85 2.10 17.10 6.44
CA ARG A 85 0.91 17.29 5.59
C ARG A 85 1.01 16.42 4.35
N ALA A 86 -0.06 15.70 4.04
CA ALA A 86 -0.15 14.92 2.80
C ALA A 86 -0.15 15.87 1.58
N VAL A 87 0.89 15.79 0.77
CA VAL A 87 1.04 16.61 -0.43
C VAL A 87 0.64 15.89 -1.72
N ARG A 88 0.60 14.56 -1.66
CA ARG A 88 0.12 13.70 -2.75
C ARG A 88 -0.41 12.40 -2.16
N VAL A 89 -1.57 11.94 -2.65
CA VAL A 89 -2.21 10.69 -2.22
C VAL A 89 -2.60 9.91 -3.47
N TRP A 90 -1.92 8.81 -3.75
CA TRP A 90 -2.34 7.83 -4.76
C TRP A 90 -3.27 6.81 -4.11
N ARG A 91 -4.53 6.81 -4.53
CA ARG A 91 -5.57 5.90 -4.05
C ARG A 91 -5.73 4.75 -5.04
N GLY A 92 -5.23 3.57 -4.70
CA GLY A 92 -5.38 2.38 -5.51
C GLY A 92 -6.86 2.03 -5.75
N ARG A 93 -7.19 1.54 -6.95
CA ARG A 93 -8.56 1.17 -7.34
C ARG A 93 -8.83 -0.32 -7.20
N SER A 94 -7.79 -1.12 -7.04
CA SER A 94 -7.84 -2.57 -6.84
C SER A 94 -6.69 -3.03 -5.95
N LEU A 95 -6.68 -4.30 -5.58
CA LEU A 95 -5.51 -4.92 -4.93
C LEU A 95 -4.28 -4.78 -5.83
N GLY A 96 -3.12 -4.50 -5.21
CA GLY A 96 -1.86 -4.29 -5.91
C GLY A 96 -1.82 -3.03 -6.79
N ASP A 97 -2.79 -2.12 -6.66
CA ASP A 97 -2.84 -0.87 -7.42
C ASP A 97 -2.02 0.22 -6.75
N TYR A 98 -0.74 0.22 -7.06
CA TYR A 98 0.24 1.22 -6.66
C TYR A 98 0.72 2.01 -7.89
N PRO A 99 1.12 3.27 -7.73
CA PRO A 99 1.80 4.01 -8.79
C PRO A 99 3.15 3.35 -9.12
N PRO A 100 3.66 3.50 -10.36
CA PRO A 100 5.02 3.12 -10.71
C PRO A 100 6.05 3.82 -9.80
N VAL A 101 7.13 3.12 -9.44
CA VAL A 101 8.14 3.68 -8.52
C VAL A 101 8.78 4.95 -9.10
N ASP A 102 9.02 4.99 -10.41
CA ASP A 102 9.62 6.13 -11.09
C ASP A 102 8.74 7.38 -11.02
N GLU A 103 7.41 7.22 -11.04
CA GLU A 103 6.47 8.34 -10.86
C GLU A 103 6.57 8.91 -9.44
N VAL A 104 6.69 8.04 -8.44
CA VAL A 104 6.83 8.45 -7.03
C VAL A 104 8.16 9.19 -6.82
N LEU A 105 9.26 8.66 -7.37
CA LEU A 105 10.58 9.27 -7.27
C LEU A 105 10.66 10.61 -8.01
N ALA A 106 10.04 10.73 -9.19
CA ALA A 106 9.97 11.98 -9.92
C ALA A 106 9.20 13.06 -9.14
N GLU A 107 8.06 12.71 -8.54
CA GLU A 107 7.27 13.63 -7.72
C GLU A 107 8.05 14.07 -6.46
N LEU A 108 8.81 13.15 -5.84
CA LEU A 108 9.70 13.47 -4.72
C LEU A 108 10.80 14.45 -5.13
N ALA A 109 11.51 14.18 -6.23
CA ALA A 109 12.59 15.03 -6.73
C ALA A 109 12.07 16.43 -7.11
N ALA A 110 10.92 16.51 -7.78
CA ALA A 110 10.30 17.78 -8.16
C ALA A 110 9.91 18.65 -6.96
N ARG A 111 9.68 18.05 -5.79
CA ARG A 111 9.35 18.76 -4.55
C ARG A 111 10.58 19.09 -3.72
N ALA A 112 11.57 18.20 -3.69
CA ALA A 112 12.85 18.46 -3.02
C ALA A 112 13.60 19.64 -3.65
N GLY A 113 13.52 19.80 -4.98
CA GLY A 113 14.12 20.93 -5.71
C GLY A 113 13.34 22.25 -5.64
N ARG A 114 12.20 22.30 -4.94
CA ARG A 114 11.38 23.51 -4.72
C ARG A 114 11.45 24.04 -3.28
N ALA A 115 12.31 23.45 -2.45
CA ALA A 115 12.55 23.85 -1.07
C ALA A 115 13.62 24.95 -0.99
#